data_AF-A0A6M0AQW7-F1
#
_entry.id   AF-A0A6M0AQW7-F1
#
_cell.length_a   1.000
_cell.length_b   1.000
_cell.length_c   1.000
_cell.angle_alpha   90.00
_cell.angle_beta   90.00
_cell.angle_gamma   90.00
#
_symmetry.space_group_name_H-M   'P 1'
#
loop_
_entity.id
_entity.type
_entity.pdbx_description
1 polymer ?
#
loop_
_entity_poly.entity_id
_entity_poly.type
_entity_poly.pdbx_seq_one_letter_code
_entity_poly.pdbx_strand_id
1 'polypeptide(L)'
;MKYWRETWAVAQRILIELWRRQRSLLFWSIFPITVLFLNGLIMAEQAELSTAEAFQRAAPTTLVGAALFFSCLGGSVATVVSEREQHMLKRLFISPLGGISYFLGIFLAHSCIATGQALVVYTIAAFLGARFQGSVLLGVLIILLTNI
;
A
#
# COMPACT_ATOMS: atom_id res chain seq x y z
N MET A 1 9.79 -26.46 3.87
CA MET A 1 8.39 -26.14 3.49
C MET A 1 7.52 -25.58 4.62
N LYS A 2 7.93 -25.64 5.90
CA LYS A 2 7.16 -25.12 7.04
C LYS A 2 7.02 -23.58 7.03
N TYR A 3 8.11 -22.87 6.74
CA TYR A 3 8.17 -21.40 6.72
C TYR A 3 7.22 -20.72 5.72
N TRP A 4 6.99 -21.32 4.55
CA TRP A 4 6.10 -20.76 3.52
C TRP A 4 4.63 -20.80 3.95
N ARG A 5 4.22 -21.90 4.59
CA ARG A 5 2.85 -22.04 5.13
C ARG A 5 2.61 -21.08 6.29
N GLU A 6 3.63 -20.88 7.14
CA GLU A 6 3.57 -19.90 8.23
C GLU A 6 3.45 -18.47 7.69
N THR A 7 4.26 -18.09 6.70
CA THR A 7 4.18 -16.79 6.02
C THR A 7 2.81 -16.54 5.42
N TRP A 8 2.26 -17.51 4.68
CA TRP A 8 0.94 -17.39 4.07
C TRP A 8 -0.16 -17.24 5.11
N ALA A 9 -0.11 -18.03 6.20
CA ALA A 9 -1.10 -17.96 7.27
C ALA A 9 -1.07 -16.60 7.99
N VAL A 10 0.12 -16.05 8.23
CA VAL A 10 0.29 -14.70 8.80
C VAL A 10 -0.28 -13.64 7.85
N ALA A 11 0.07 -13.71 6.56
CA ALA A 11 -0.42 -12.76 5.58
C ALA A 11 -1.95 -12.78 5.46
N GLN A 12 -2.55 -13.98 5.40
CA GLN A 12 -4.00 -14.16 5.34
C GLN A 12 -4.69 -13.61 6.59
N ARG A 13 -4.14 -13.84 7.79
CA ARG A 13 -4.67 -13.29 9.04
C ARG A 13 -4.69 -11.77 9.00
N ILE A 14 -3.58 -11.15 8.60
CA ILE A 14 -3.45 -9.68 8.51
C ILE A 14 -4.44 -9.13 7.50
N LEU A 15 -4.54 -9.72 6.30
CA LEU A 15 -5.49 -9.30 5.27
C LEU A 15 -6.94 -9.39 5.74
N ILE A 16 -7.33 -10.48 6.41
CA ILE A 16 -8.69 -10.65 6.95
C ILE A 16 -8.95 -9.61 8.05
N GLU A 17 -7.98 -9.34 8.91
CA GLU A 17 -8.12 -8.34 9.97
C GLU A 17 -8.29 -6.93 9.40
N LEU A 18 -7.48 -6.56 8.42
CA LEU A 18 -7.61 -5.29 7.70
C LEU A 18 -8.94 -5.18 6.96
N TRP A 19 -9.39 -6.26 6.30
CA TRP A 19 -10.68 -6.31 5.63
C TRP A 19 -11.86 -6.12 6.59
N ARG A 20 -11.82 -6.76 7.76
CA ARG A 20 -12.84 -6.59 8.81
C ARG A 20 -12.80 -5.19 9.43
N ARG A 21 -11.63 -4.56 9.49
CA ARG A 21 -11.45 -3.16 9.92
C ARG A 21 -11.76 -2.20 8.77
N GLN A 22 -13.01 -2.23 8.28
CA GLN A 22 -13.50 -1.43 7.15
C GLN A 22 -13.10 0.05 7.22
N ARG A 23 -13.14 0.66 8.41
CA ARG A 23 -12.73 2.07 8.61
C ARG A 23 -11.27 2.32 8.21
N SER A 24 -10.37 1.42 8.59
CA SER A 24 -8.95 1.53 8.24
C SER A 24 -8.77 1.45 6.72
N LEU A 25 -9.43 0.48 6.09
CA LEU A 25 -9.39 0.26 4.64
C LEU A 25 -9.94 1.47 3.86
N LEU A 26 -10.97 2.11 4.42
CA LEU A 26 -11.59 3.32 3.87
C LEU A 26 -10.63 4.52 3.96
N PHE A 27 -10.02 4.78 5.12
CA PHE A 27 -8.98 5.81 5.25
C PHE A 27 -7.76 5.55 4.34
N TRP A 28 -7.37 4.28 4.21
CA TRP A 28 -6.28 3.86 3.34
C TRP A 28 -6.59 4.08 1.86
N SER A 29 -7.86 4.09 1.46
CA SER A 29 -8.26 4.39 0.09
C SER A 29 -8.43 5.90 -0.13
N ILE A 30 -9.01 6.61 0.83
CA ILE A 30 -9.21 8.06 0.75
C ILE A 30 -7.87 8.79 0.62
N PHE A 31 -6.87 8.42 1.44
CA PHE A 31 -5.59 9.12 1.47
C PHE A 31 -4.89 9.24 0.09
N PRO A 32 -4.59 8.13 -0.64
CA PRO A 32 -3.96 8.22 -1.95
C PRO A 32 -4.84 8.92 -2.99
N ILE A 33 -6.17 8.82 -2.87
CA ILE A 33 -7.11 9.54 -3.74
C ILE A 33 -6.97 11.05 -3.51
N THR A 34 -7.03 11.51 -2.26
CA THR A 34 -6.90 12.93 -1.93
C THR A 34 -5.56 13.48 -2.40
N VAL A 35 -4.46 12.75 -2.18
CA VAL A 35 -3.12 13.15 -2.64
C VAL A 35 -3.06 13.21 -4.17
N LEU A 36 -3.69 12.27 -4.89
CA LEU A 36 -3.75 12.30 -6.35
C LEU A 36 -4.47 13.55 -6.85
N PHE A 37 -5.62 13.87 -6.27
CA PHE A 37 -6.39 15.05 -6.65
C PHE A 37 -5.64 16.34 -6.33
N LEU A 38 -5.03 16.45 -5.15
CA LEU A 38 -4.23 17.62 -4.79
C LEU A 38 -3.06 17.81 -5.76
N ASN A 39 -2.25 16.76 -5.97
CA ASN A 39 -1.12 16.84 -6.89
C ASN A 39 -1.57 17.11 -8.33
N GLY A 40 -2.63 16.45 -8.80
CA GLY A 40 -3.17 16.62 -10.15
C GLY A 40 -3.69 18.04 -10.39
N LEU A 41 -4.45 18.61 -9.44
CA LEU A 41 -4.99 19.97 -9.55
C LEU A 41 -3.89 21.03 -9.46
N ILE A 42 -2.96 20.89 -8.50
CA ILE A 42 -1.83 21.82 -8.37
C ILE A 42 -0.98 21.81 -9.65
N MET A 43 -0.71 20.63 -10.23
CA MET A 43 0.09 20.53 -11.45
C MET A 43 -0.64 21.08 -12.68
N ALA A 44 -1.96 20.91 -12.75
CA ALA A 44 -2.77 21.48 -13.83
C ALA A 44 -2.74 23.02 -13.79
N GLU A 45 -2.82 23.60 -12.59
CA GLU A 45 -2.81 25.05 -12.39
C GLU A 45 -1.41 25.66 -12.55
N GLN A 46 -0.35 25.00 -12.07
CA GLN A 46 1.02 25.52 -12.15
C GLN A 46 1.64 25.44 -13.55
N ALA A 47 1.25 24.45 -14.35
CA ALA A 47 1.93 24.17 -15.62
C ALA A 47 1.05 24.38 -16.86
N GLU A 48 -0.16 24.93 -16.70
CA GLU A 48 -1.19 25.08 -17.76
C GLU A 48 -1.42 23.79 -18.56
N LEU A 49 -1.18 22.64 -17.92
CA LEU A 49 -1.30 21.33 -18.55
C LEU A 49 -2.77 20.95 -18.67
N SER A 50 -3.08 20.17 -19.70
CA SER A 50 -4.37 19.50 -19.77
C SER A 50 -4.58 18.64 -18.52
N THR A 51 -5.81 18.56 -18.03
CA THR A 51 -6.15 17.76 -16.84
C THR A 51 -5.67 16.31 -16.97
N ALA A 52 -5.75 15.73 -18.17
CA ALA A 52 -5.23 14.39 -18.45
C ALA A 52 -3.71 14.26 -18.23
N GLU A 53 -2.91 15.22 -18.70
CA GLU A 53 -1.45 15.18 -18.56
C GLU A 53 -0.99 15.45 -17.12
N ALA A 54 -1.68 16.36 -16.42
CA ALA A 54 -1.41 16.65 -15.03
C ALA A 54 -1.61 15.40 -14.14
N PHE A 55 -2.73 14.69 -14.31
CA PHE A 55 -3.01 13.46 -13.58
C PHE A 55 -2.10 12.29 -13.99
N GLN A 56 -1.69 12.23 -15.26
CA GLN A 56 -0.71 11.24 -15.71
C GLN A 56 0.64 11.39 -15.00
N ARG A 57 1.09 12.62 -14.77
CA ARG A 57 2.34 12.91 -14.04
C ARG A 57 2.18 12.79 -12.51
N ALA A 58 1.00 13.10 -11.99
CA ALA A 58 0.71 13.04 -10.56
C ALA A 58 0.51 11.61 -10.04
N ALA A 59 0.05 10.66 -10.88
CA ALA A 59 -0.22 9.30 -10.45
C ALA A 59 1.03 8.54 -9.94
N PRO A 60 2.18 8.51 -10.65
CA PRO A 60 3.38 7.85 -10.14
C PRO A 60 3.91 8.48 -8.84
N THR A 61 3.96 9.81 -8.74
CA THR A 61 4.46 10.50 -7.54
C THR A 61 3.55 10.27 -6.34
N THR A 62 2.24 10.23 -6.57
CA THR A 62 1.25 9.89 -5.54
C THR A 62 1.42 8.46 -5.06
N LEU A 63 1.66 7.50 -5.96
CA LEU A 63 1.88 6.10 -5.57
C LEU A 63 3.16 5.89 -4.79
N VAL A 64 4.26 6.51 -5.20
CA VAL A 64 5.52 6.46 -4.45
C VAL A 64 5.34 7.11 -3.07
N GLY A 65 4.70 8.28 -3.00
CA GLY A 65 4.42 8.96 -1.74
C GLY A 65 3.54 8.15 -0.79
N ALA A 66 2.48 7.53 -1.33
CA ALA A 66 1.63 6.63 -0.57
C ALA A 66 2.40 5.42 -0.06
N ALA A 67 3.17 4.74 -0.92
CA ALA A 67 3.98 3.59 -0.54
C ALA A 67 4.99 3.95 0.57
N LEU A 68 5.71 5.07 0.46
CA LEU A 68 6.63 5.54 1.49
C LEU A 68 5.91 5.86 2.81
N PHE A 69 4.75 6.50 2.75
CA PHE A 69 3.94 6.79 3.94
C PHE A 69 3.50 5.51 4.65
N PHE A 70 3.05 4.50 3.89
CA PHE A 70 2.66 3.21 4.46
C PHE A 70 3.85 2.40 4.98
N SER A 71 4.99 2.38 4.30
CA SER A 71 6.19 1.69 4.78
C SER A 71 6.67 2.28 6.12
N CYS A 72 6.68 3.61 6.25
CA CYS A 72 7.22 4.28 7.45
C CYS A 72 6.23 4.38 8.62
N LEU A 73 4.93 4.62 8.36
CA LEU A 73 3.97 4.97 9.41
C LEU A 73 2.80 3.97 9.52
N GLY A 74 2.30 3.48 8.38
CA GLY A 74 1.02 2.78 8.33
C GLY A 74 1.08 1.25 8.39
N GLY A 75 2.18 0.64 7.93
CA GLY A 75 2.23 -0.80 7.69
C GLY A 75 2.83 -1.57 8.87
N SER A 76 4.16 -1.67 8.88
CA SER A 76 4.91 -2.42 9.88
C SER A 76 4.72 -1.85 11.29
N VAL A 77 4.78 -0.53 11.42
CA VAL A 77 4.68 0.16 12.73
C VAL A 77 3.27 0.02 13.31
N ALA A 78 2.22 0.27 12.52
CA ALA A 78 0.84 0.14 13.01
C ALA A 78 0.49 -1.31 13.38
N THR A 79 1.01 -2.28 12.62
CA THR A 79 0.82 -3.72 12.93
C THR A 79 1.51 -4.07 14.25
N VAL A 80 2.75 -3.62 14.46
CA VAL A 80 3.50 -3.85 15.71
C VAL A 80 2.86 -3.16 16.90
N VAL A 81 2.35 -1.94 16.73
CA VAL A 81 1.62 -1.21 17.79
C VAL A 81 0.31 -1.93 18.12
N SER A 82 -0.48 -2.33 17.12
CA SER A 82 -1.71 -3.10 17.33
C SER A 82 -1.44 -4.43 18.05
N GLU A 83 -0.35 -5.12 17.71
CA GLU A 83 0.01 -6.37 18.40
C GLU A 83 0.58 -6.15 19.81
N ARG A 84 1.20 -4.98 20.08
CA ARG A 84 1.57 -4.56 21.44
C ARG A 84 0.33 -4.28 22.28
N GLU A 85 -0.64 -3.55 21.75
CA GLU A 85 -1.89 -3.20 22.44
C GLU A 85 -2.75 -4.43 22.73
N GLN A 86 -2.77 -5.42 21.83
CA GLN A 86 -3.53 -6.66 22.02
C GLN A 86 -2.81 -7.71 22.88
N HIS A 87 -1.65 -7.38 23.49
CA HIS A 87 -0.76 -8.32 24.20
C HIS A 87 -0.34 -9.57 23.40
N MET A 88 -0.60 -9.59 22.09
CA MET A 88 -0.27 -10.70 21.21
C MET A 88 1.22 -10.85 20.99
N LEU A 89 1.99 -9.77 21.14
CA LEU A 89 3.45 -9.82 21.04
C LEU A 89 4.07 -10.85 21.99
N LYS A 90 3.58 -10.92 23.25
CA LYS A 90 4.07 -11.91 24.24
C LYS A 90 3.74 -13.34 23.82
N ARG A 91 2.54 -13.60 23.29
CA ARG A 91 2.16 -14.93 22.76
C ARG A 91 2.93 -15.30 21.48
N LEU A 92 3.26 -14.33 20.64
CA LEU A 92 4.04 -14.52 19.42
C LEU A 92 5.47 -14.97 19.76
N PHE A 93 6.11 -14.35 20.75
CA PHE A 93 7.44 -14.73 21.25
C PHE A 93 7.50 -16.11 21.90
N ILE A 94 6.36 -16.64 22.41
CA ILE A 94 6.26 -17.97 23.01
C ILE A 94 5.88 -19.03 21.96
N SER A 95 5.37 -18.61 20.79
CA SER A 95 5.03 -19.52 19.71
C SER A 95 6.28 -19.95 18.93
N PRO A 96 6.35 -21.20 18.43
CA PRO A 96 7.47 -21.69 17.62
C PRO A 96 7.37 -21.18 16.16
N LEU A 97 7.05 -19.89 15.98
CA LEU A 97 7.02 -19.23 14.69
C LEU A 97 8.42 -18.67 14.40
N GLY A 98 8.94 -18.94 13.21
CA GLY A 98 10.17 -18.29 12.76
C GLY A 98 9.93 -16.79 12.58
N GLY A 99 10.72 -15.93 13.24
CA GLY A 99 10.59 -14.47 13.09
C GLY A 99 10.61 -14.00 11.63
N ILE A 100 11.41 -14.66 10.78
CA ILE A 100 11.47 -14.41 9.33
C ILE A 100 10.12 -14.65 8.66
N SER A 101 9.42 -15.75 8.98
CA SER A 101 8.12 -16.06 8.39
C SER A 101 7.06 -15.04 8.75
N TYR A 102 7.14 -14.46 9.94
CA TYR A 102 6.24 -13.40 10.41
C TYR A 102 6.48 -12.08 9.66
N PHE A 103 7.73 -11.62 9.55
CA PHE A 103 8.06 -10.42 8.77
C PHE A 103 7.68 -10.58 7.30
N LEU A 104 7.97 -11.75 6.71
CA LEU A 104 7.61 -12.05 5.33
C LEU A 104 6.08 -12.05 5.13
N GLY A 105 5.32 -12.45 6.15
CA GLY A 105 3.85 -12.41 6.14
C GLY A 105 3.30 -10.99 6.19
N ILE A 106 3.87 -10.12 7.03
CA ILE A 106 3.54 -8.69 7.06
C ILE A 106 3.84 -8.04 5.71
N PHE A 107 5.02 -8.29 5.16
CA PHE A 107 5.45 -7.77 3.86
C PHE A 107 4.47 -8.17 2.75
N LEU A 108 4.09 -9.45 2.71
CA LEU A 108 3.19 -9.98 1.69
C LEU A 108 1.77 -9.39 1.81
N ALA A 109 1.27 -9.22 3.03
CA ALA A 109 -0.03 -8.59 3.27
C ALA A 109 -0.06 -7.12 2.82
N HIS A 110 0.96 -6.33 3.17
CA HIS A 110 1.02 -4.91 2.80
C HIS A 110 1.29 -4.72 1.31
N SER A 111 2.10 -5.58 0.69
CA SER A 111 2.29 -5.60 -0.77
C SER A 111 0.98 -5.80 -1.53
N CYS A 112 0.10 -6.69 -1.03
CA CYS A 112 -1.22 -6.89 -1.61
C CYS A 112 -2.08 -5.62 -1.52
N ILE A 113 -2.02 -4.91 -0.40
CA ILE A 113 -2.79 -3.68 -0.20
C ILE A 113 -2.24 -2.52 -1.03
N ALA A 114 -0.92 -2.37 -1.11
CA ALA A 114 -0.28 -1.40 -1.98
C ALA A 114 -0.64 -1.62 -3.45
N THR A 115 -0.75 -2.89 -3.88
CA THR A 115 -1.25 -3.24 -5.21
C THR A 115 -2.70 -2.78 -5.41
N GLY A 116 -3.57 -2.96 -4.40
CA GLY A 116 -4.94 -2.45 -4.43
C GLY A 116 -5.00 -0.92 -4.55
N GLN A 117 -4.17 -0.20 -3.80
CA GLN A 117 -4.08 1.27 -3.88
C GLN A 117 -3.58 1.72 -5.26
N ALA A 118 -2.58 1.02 -5.82
CA ALA A 118 -2.10 1.27 -7.17
C ALA A 118 -3.22 1.13 -8.20
N LEU A 119 -4.00 0.05 -8.13
CA LEU A 119 -5.16 -0.15 -9.01
C LEU A 119 -6.17 0.99 -8.88
N VAL A 120 -6.50 1.44 -7.67
CA VAL A 120 -7.43 2.56 -7.44
C VAL A 120 -6.93 3.85 -8.10
N VAL A 121 -5.67 4.24 -7.85
CA VAL A 121 -5.08 5.47 -8.39
C VAL A 121 -5.01 5.42 -9.92
N TYR A 122 -4.55 4.32 -10.50
CA TYR A 122 -4.48 4.16 -11.95
C TYR A 122 -5.87 4.18 -12.59
N THR A 123 -6.85 3.54 -11.95
CA THR A 123 -8.25 3.53 -12.45
C THR A 123 -8.83 4.95 -12.47
N ILE A 124 -8.67 5.72 -11.39
CA ILE A 124 -9.15 7.10 -11.31
C ILE A 124 -8.48 7.97 -12.37
N ALA A 125 -7.15 7.88 -12.49
CA ALA A 125 -6.42 8.66 -13.47
C ALA A 125 -6.79 8.27 -14.92
N ALA A 126 -7.05 6.98 -15.19
CA ALA A 126 -7.54 6.53 -16.49
C ALA A 126 -8.94 7.08 -16.82
N PHE A 127 -9.86 7.11 -15.84
CA PHE A 127 -11.18 7.76 -16.00
C PHE A 127 -11.07 9.26 -16.29
N LEU A 128 -10.04 9.92 -15.78
CA LEU A 128 -9.72 11.33 -16.05
C LEU A 128 -9.00 11.56 -17.39
N GLY A 129 -8.83 10.51 -18.20
CA GLY A 129 -8.24 10.60 -19.54
C GLY A 129 -6.71 10.51 -19.58
N ALA A 130 -6.05 10.18 -18.47
CA ALA A 130 -4.61 10.00 -18.43
C ALA A 130 -4.18 8.81 -19.32
N ARG A 131 -3.25 9.06 -20.25
CA ARG A 131 -2.71 8.02 -21.14
C ARG A 131 -1.40 7.48 -20.59
N PHE A 132 -1.46 6.40 -19.83
CA PHE A 132 -0.25 5.77 -19.29
C PHE A 132 0.57 5.08 -20.39
N GLN A 133 1.51 5.81 -20.98
CA GLN A 133 2.59 5.26 -21.80
C GLN A 133 3.76 4.91 -20.88
N GLY A 134 3.79 3.68 -20.37
CA GLY A 134 4.86 3.18 -19.52
C GLY A 134 4.79 1.67 -19.35
N SER A 135 5.92 1.02 -19.03
CA SER A 135 5.90 -0.42 -18.78
C SER A 135 5.22 -0.69 -17.43
N VAL A 136 4.14 -1.47 -17.45
CA VAL A 136 3.44 -1.94 -16.25
C VAL A 136 4.40 -2.70 -15.32
N LEU A 137 5.38 -3.39 -15.90
CA LEU A 137 6.41 -4.13 -15.18
C LEU A 137 7.25 -3.21 -14.26
N LEU A 138 7.69 -2.05 -14.75
CA LEU A 138 8.42 -1.07 -13.94
C LEU A 138 7.56 -0.49 -12.82
N GLY A 139 6.27 -0.26 -13.06
CA GLY A 139 5.34 0.20 -12.02
C GLY A 139 5.20 -0.82 -10.88
N VAL A 140 5.00 -2.09 -11.23
CA VAL A 140 4.96 -3.19 -10.24
C VAL A 140 6.29 -3.31 -9.48
N LEU A 141 7.42 -3.16 -10.18
CA LEU A 141 8.75 -3.29 -9.59
C LEU A 141 9.05 -2.14 -8.61
N ILE A 142 8.64 -0.91 -8.92
CA ILE A 142 8.75 0.24 -8.00
C ILE A 142 7.90 0.03 -6.75
N ILE A 143 6.66 -0.45 -6.90
CA ILE A 143 5.78 -0.73 -5.77
C ILE A 143 6.41 -1.80 -4.86
N LEU A 144 6.96 -2.88 -5.45
CA LEU A 144 7.64 -3.92 -4.70
C LEU A 144 8.88 -3.40 -3.95
N LEU A 145 9.71 -2.59 -4.61
CA LEU A 145 10.91 -2.03 -3.99
C LEU A 145 10.61 -1.00 -2.90
N THR A 146 9.51 -0.26 -2.99
CA THR A 146 9.14 0.79 -2.02
C THR A 146 8.41 0.23 -0.80
N ASN A 147 7.88 -0.99 -0.88
CA ASN A 147 7.20 -1.68 0.24
C ASN A 147 8.16 -2.42 1.19
N ILE A 148 9.47 -2.20 1.08
CA ILE A 148 10.53 -2.69 1.98
C ILE A 148 11.02 -1.56 2.87
#